data_AF-A0A178MG05-F1
#
_entry.id   AF-A0A178MG05-F1
#
_cell.length_a   1.000
_cell.length_b   1.000
_cell.length_c   1.000
_cell.angle_alpha   90.00
_cell.angle_beta   90.00
_cell.angle_gamma   90.00
#
_symmetry.space_group_name_H-M   'P 1'
#
loop_
_entity.id
_entity.type
_entity.pdbx_description
1 polymer ?
#
loop_
_entity_poly.entity_id
_entity_poly.type
_entity_poly.pdbx_seq_one_letter_code
_entity_poly.pdbx_strand_id
1 'polypeptide(L)'
;MNAVFTVFEPLPAAIAPPGPWQAQAVGSSFSLGEQPDVIWQARLPDDPAAAQAALRAALAQLGAHEAALATVELRLQRVASGAASFSSALPPAEQALLNRLWAAQPEGASFGLGDTVQAQWQAAQEQIAALSAQAREALGGYATVETVQGGRLIGRTRINWHGDARSLLITGIDATQAALHHQTLALALRSRAGLLRLIGLAGRGAAIVATMVTSPAGAMMALPAVWQFVQEVLAEVP
;
A
#
# COMPACT_ATOMS: atom_id res chain seq x y z
N MET A 1 13.95 20.98 -10.93
CA MET A 1 13.84 19.88 -9.94
C MET A 1 12.74 18.94 -10.38
N ASN A 2 12.90 17.63 -10.19
CA ASN A 2 11.83 16.65 -10.44
C ASN A 2 10.84 16.64 -9.28
N ALA A 3 9.58 16.26 -9.54
CA ALA A 3 8.59 16.10 -8.49
C ALA A 3 8.94 14.90 -7.60
N VAL A 4 8.75 15.05 -6.28
CA VAL A 4 8.98 14.00 -5.29
C VAL A 4 7.74 13.86 -4.43
N PHE A 5 7.27 12.63 -4.25
CA PHE A 5 6.10 12.29 -3.45
C PHE A 5 6.54 11.38 -2.31
N THR A 6 6.42 11.87 -1.08
CA THR A 6 6.93 11.17 0.11
C THR A 6 5.82 11.02 1.14
N VAL A 7 5.74 9.85 1.76
CA VAL A 7 4.88 9.61 2.91
C VAL A 7 5.78 9.36 4.11
N PHE A 8 5.73 10.29 5.05
CA PHE A 8 6.45 10.19 6.31
C PHE A 8 5.60 9.40 7.29
N GLU A 9 6.05 8.20 7.63
CA GLU A 9 5.39 7.33 8.58
C GLU A 9 6.24 7.18 9.85
N PRO A 10 5.60 7.11 11.03
CA PRO A 10 6.31 6.85 12.29
C PRO A 10 6.79 5.40 12.42
N LEU A 11 6.31 4.50 11.54
CA LEU A 11 6.60 3.08 11.60
C LEU A 11 7.78 2.70 10.68
N PRO A 12 8.72 1.85 11.14
CA PRO A 12 9.91 1.46 10.39
C PRO A 12 9.63 0.51 9.20
N ALA A 13 8.43 -0.09 9.12
CA ALA A 13 8.02 -1.06 8.10
C ALA A 13 6.82 -0.55 7.28
N ALA A 14 6.85 0.72 6.89
CA ALA A 14 5.80 1.37 6.13
C ALA A 14 5.66 0.78 4.70
N ILE A 15 4.55 0.09 4.43
CA ILE A 15 4.14 -0.30 3.09
C ILE A 15 3.96 0.95 2.21
N ALA A 16 4.61 0.98 1.05
CA ALA A 16 4.41 2.04 0.07
C ALA A 16 2.94 2.05 -0.41
N PRO A 17 2.23 3.19 -0.28
CA PRO A 17 0.85 3.27 -0.74
C PRO A 17 0.76 3.34 -2.26
N PRO A 18 -0.37 2.92 -2.86
CA PRO A 18 -0.56 3.02 -4.31
C PRO A 18 -0.34 4.45 -4.83
N GLY A 19 0.32 4.55 -5.98
CA GLY A 19 0.66 5.82 -6.62
C GLY A 19 2.16 6.11 -6.56
N PRO A 20 2.58 7.38 -6.69
CA PRO A 20 4.00 7.74 -6.84
C PRO A 20 4.78 7.79 -5.50
N TRP A 21 4.16 7.33 -4.41
CA TRP A 21 4.58 7.63 -3.05
C TRP A 21 5.75 6.76 -2.58
N GLN A 22 6.75 7.40 -2.00
CA GLN A 22 7.86 6.73 -1.34
C GLN A 22 7.68 6.82 0.17
N ALA A 23 7.57 5.67 0.84
CA ALA A 23 7.47 5.61 2.29
C ALA A 23 8.84 5.91 2.93
N GLN A 24 8.85 6.85 3.88
CA GLN A 24 10.04 7.22 4.63
C GLN A 24 9.73 7.14 6.13
N ALA A 25 10.43 6.25 6.83
CA ALA A 25 10.32 6.12 8.27
C ALA A 25 10.97 7.33 8.96
N VAL A 26 10.21 8.01 9.81
CA VAL A 26 10.74 9.05 10.70
C VAL A 26 10.94 8.40 12.06
N GLY A 27 12.19 8.23 12.47
CA GLY A 27 12.52 7.63 13.77
C GLY A 27 11.75 8.31 14.90
N SER A 28 11.31 7.53 15.90
CA SER A 28 10.51 8.00 17.02
C SER A 28 11.32 8.93 17.95
N SER A 29 11.42 10.21 17.60
CA SER A 29 11.88 11.27 18.50
C SER A 29 10.72 12.20 18.81
N PHE A 30 9.70 11.70 19.51
CA PHE A 30 8.55 12.52 19.90
C PHE A 30 8.31 12.46 21.40
N SER A 31 8.07 13.64 21.96
CA SER A 31 7.74 13.86 23.37
C SER A 31 6.41 13.19 23.72
N LEU A 32 6.30 12.69 24.96
CA LEU A 32 5.06 12.12 25.50
C LEU A 32 3.85 13.03 25.25
N GLY A 33 2.95 12.61 24.36
CA GLY A 33 1.63 13.24 24.16
C GLY A 33 1.27 13.65 22.74
N GLU A 34 2.23 13.77 21.82
CA GLU A 34 1.94 13.98 20.39
C GLU A 34 1.90 12.64 19.67
N GLN A 35 0.71 12.25 19.20
CA GLN A 35 0.59 11.13 18.28
C GLN A 35 1.19 11.56 16.93
N PRO A 36 2.16 10.83 16.38
CA PRO A 36 2.83 11.23 15.15
C PRO A 36 1.84 11.23 13.98
N ASP A 37 1.58 12.39 13.40
CA ASP A 37 0.77 12.51 12.19
C ASP A 37 1.50 11.88 10.99
N VAL A 38 0.78 11.11 10.17
CA VAL A 38 1.29 10.67 8.87
C VAL A 38 1.29 11.86 7.92
N ILE A 39 2.45 12.22 7.36
CA ILE A 39 2.59 13.37 6.46
C ILE A 39 2.76 12.90 5.02
N TRP A 40 1.81 13.26 4.16
CA TRP A 40 1.84 13.05 2.72
C TRP A 40 2.34 14.34 2.05
N GLN A 41 3.61 14.37 1.65
CA GLN A 41 4.22 15.56 1.09
C GLN A 41 4.49 15.38 -0.41
N ALA A 42 3.94 16.29 -1.22
CA ALA A 42 4.32 16.44 -2.62
C ALA A 42 5.22 17.67 -2.78
N ARG A 43 6.46 17.46 -3.21
CA ARG A 43 7.39 18.50 -3.63
C ARG A 43 7.33 18.61 -5.14
N LEU A 44 6.83 19.74 -5.63
CA LEU A 44 6.60 20.03 -7.03
C LEU A 44 7.65 21.03 -7.57
N PRO A 45 7.98 20.95 -8.87
CA PRO A 45 8.82 21.94 -9.55
C PRO A 45 8.26 23.37 -9.41
N ASP A 46 9.13 24.37 -9.45
CA ASP A 46 8.74 25.80 -9.51
C ASP A 46 7.84 26.10 -10.71
N ASP A 47 8.19 25.57 -11.88
CA ASP A 47 7.44 25.78 -13.12
C ASP A 47 6.02 25.18 -13.00
N PRO A 48 4.95 26.00 -13.11
CA PRO A 48 3.58 25.53 -12.96
C PRO A 48 3.19 24.47 -14.01
N ALA A 49 3.71 24.57 -15.23
CA ALA A 49 3.42 23.59 -16.27
C ALA A 49 4.04 22.23 -15.94
N ALA A 50 5.30 22.20 -15.51
CA ALA A 50 5.98 21.00 -15.03
C ALA A 50 5.31 20.42 -13.77
N ALA A 51 4.91 21.24 -12.81
CA ALA A 51 4.18 20.80 -11.61
C ALA A 51 2.85 20.13 -11.98
N GLN A 52 2.08 20.74 -12.88
CA GLN A 52 0.81 20.20 -13.36
C GLN A 52 0.99 18.93 -14.19
N ALA A 53 2.07 18.81 -14.95
CA ALA A 53 2.42 17.58 -15.67
C ALA A 53 2.78 16.45 -14.70
N ALA A 54 3.58 16.73 -13.67
CA ALA A 54 3.95 15.75 -12.67
C ALA A 54 2.75 15.21 -11.88
N LEU A 55 1.82 16.08 -11.46
CA LEU A 55 0.58 15.65 -10.79
C LEU A 55 -0.33 14.82 -11.70
N ARG A 56 -0.42 15.16 -12.99
CA ARG A 56 -1.18 14.35 -13.95
C ARG A 56 -0.57 12.96 -14.12
N ALA A 57 0.75 12.86 -14.21
CA ALA A 57 1.44 11.57 -14.27
C ALA A 57 1.20 10.75 -13.00
N ALA A 58 1.34 11.37 -11.82
CA ALA A 58 1.04 10.74 -10.53
C ALA A 58 -0.40 10.21 -10.42
N LEU A 59 -1.38 10.99 -10.87
CA LEU A 59 -2.79 10.58 -10.87
C LEU A 59 -3.07 9.45 -11.88
N ALA A 60 -2.39 9.46 -13.03
CA ALA A 60 -2.49 8.39 -14.02
C ALA A 60 -1.92 7.07 -13.47
N GLN A 61 -0.74 7.13 -12.83
CA GLN A 61 -0.13 5.99 -12.15
C GLN A 61 -1.03 5.45 -11.04
N LEU A 62 -1.61 6.31 -10.21
CA LEU A 62 -2.58 5.87 -9.20
C LEU A 62 -3.81 5.20 -9.84
N GLY A 63 -4.32 5.75 -10.94
CA GLY A 63 -5.42 5.13 -11.69
C GLY A 63 -5.06 3.74 -12.23
N ALA A 64 -3.82 3.55 -12.71
CA ALA A 64 -3.33 2.25 -13.16
C ALA A 64 -3.27 1.24 -12.00
N HIS A 65 -2.73 1.64 -10.84
CA HIS A 65 -2.73 0.82 -9.64
C HIS A 65 -4.15 0.46 -9.16
N GLU A 66 -5.08 1.42 -9.14
CA GLU A 66 -6.47 1.19 -8.76
C GLU A 66 -7.16 0.16 -9.69
N ALA A 67 -6.89 0.25 -11.00
CA ALA A 67 -7.38 -0.71 -11.98
C ALA A 67 -6.77 -2.10 -11.76
N ALA A 68 -5.46 -2.18 -11.52
CA ALA A 68 -4.77 -3.43 -11.20
C ALA A 68 -5.35 -4.10 -9.95
N LEU A 69 -5.55 -3.34 -8.86
CA LEU A 69 -6.18 -3.82 -7.62
C LEU A 69 -7.59 -4.36 -7.84
N ALA A 70 -8.35 -3.80 -8.79
CA ALA A 70 -9.68 -4.31 -9.13
C ALA A 70 -9.64 -5.73 -9.75
N THR A 71 -8.51 -6.14 -10.32
CA THR A 71 -8.36 -7.47 -10.93
C THR A 71 -7.87 -8.54 -9.96
N VAL A 72 -7.22 -8.15 -8.85
CA VAL A 72 -6.55 -9.06 -7.90
C VAL A 72 -7.48 -10.16 -7.41
N GLU A 73 -8.70 -9.81 -6.96
CA GLU A 73 -9.64 -10.78 -6.41
C GLU A 73 -10.05 -11.83 -7.45
N LEU A 74 -10.36 -11.39 -8.68
CA LEU A 74 -10.69 -12.29 -9.79
C LEU A 74 -9.52 -13.21 -10.15
N ARG A 75 -8.29 -12.67 -10.18
CA ARG A 75 -7.08 -13.45 -10.46
C ARG A 75 -6.85 -14.52 -9.40
N LEU A 76 -6.99 -14.17 -8.11
CA LEU A 76 -6.89 -15.12 -7.00
C LEU A 76 -7.97 -16.23 -7.08
N GLN A 77 -9.21 -15.88 -7.40
CA GLN A 77 -10.27 -16.86 -7.59
C GLN A 77 -9.99 -17.83 -8.74
N ARG A 78 -9.43 -17.35 -9.85
CA ARG A 78 -9.00 -18.22 -10.97
C ARG A 78 -7.91 -19.19 -10.56
N VAL A 79 -6.91 -18.72 -9.80
CA VAL A 79 -5.86 -19.58 -9.24
C VAL A 79 -6.46 -20.64 -8.31
N ALA A 80 -7.36 -20.24 -7.41
CA ALA A 80 -8.00 -21.15 -6.46
C ALA A 80 -8.90 -22.20 -7.11
N SER A 81 -9.60 -21.83 -8.19
CA SER A 81 -10.45 -22.76 -8.95
C SER A 81 -9.67 -23.78 -9.80
N GLY A 82 -8.33 -23.67 -9.89
CA GLY A 82 -7.51 -24.49 -10.78
C GLY A 82 -7.65 -24.16 -12.27
N ALA A 83 -8.49 -23.19 -12.63
CA ALA A 83 -8.67 -22.75 -14.01
C ALA A 83 -7.39 -22.18 -14.64
N ALA A 84 -6.47 -21.68 -13.81
CA ALA A 84 -5.18 -21.17 -14.26
C ALA A 84 -4.26 -22.29 -14.81
N SER A 85 -4.37 -23.52 -14.30
CA SER A 85 -3.51 -24.67 -14.66
C SER A 85 -3.74 -25.23 -16.06
N PHE A 86 -4.83 -24.85 -16.74
CA PHE A 86 -5.17 -25.29 -18.09
C PHE A 86 -4.90 -24.25 -19.19
N SER A 87 -4.40 -23.05 -18.82
CA SER A 87 -4.00 -22.03 -19.79
C SER A 87 -2.50 -22.19 -20.15
N SER A 88 -2.15 -22.04 -21.42
CA SER A 88 -0.80 -22.35 -21.94
C SER A 88 0.32 -21.40 -21.50
N ALA A 89 0.02 -20.38 -20.69
CA ALA A 89 1.00 -19.61 -19.91
C ALA A 89 0.27 -18.86 -18.79
N LEU A 90 0.51 -19.22 -17.52
CA LEU A 90 0.08 -18.37 -16.41
C LEU A 90 0.86 -17.05 -16.44
N PRO A 91 0.23 -15.91 -16.05
CA PRO A 91 0.98 -14.70 -15.84
C PRO A 91 1.99 -14.87 -14.68
N PRO A 92 3.09 -14.09 -14.67
CA PRO A 92 4.21 -14.31 -13.75
C PRO A 92 3.82 -14.26 -12.26
N ALA A 93 2.93 -13.33 -11.88
CA ALA A 93 2.50 -13.19 -10.48
C ALA A 93 1.76 -14.43 -9.98
N GLU A 94 0.84 -14.99 -10.78
CA GLU A 94 0.11 -16.21 -10.42
C GLU A 94 1.04 -17.42 -10.34
N GLN A 95 2.02 -17.51 -11.24
CA GLN A 95 3.01 -18.58 -11.19
C GLN A 95 3.89 -18.48 -9.93
N ALA A 96 4.34 -17.27 -9.59
CA ALA A 96 5.10 -17.02 -8.36
C ALA A 96 4.28 -17.36 -7.10
N LEU A 97 2.99 -17.00 -7.07
CA LEU A 97 2.08 -17.36 -6.00
C LEU A 97 1.97 -18.88 -5.85
N LEU A 98 1.69 -19.62 -6.93
CA LEU A 98 1.59 -21.08 -6.89
C LEU A 98 2.89 -21.74 -6.41
N ASN A 99 4.04 -21.27 -6.90
CA ASN A 99 5.34 -21.77 -6.47
C ASN A 99 5.57 -21.57 -4.96
N ARG A 100 5.19 -20.41 -4.40
CA ARG A 100 5.26 -20.16 -2.95
C ARG A 100 4.33 -21.08 -2.17
N LEU A 101 3.12 -21.29 -2.67
CA LEU A 101 2.13 -22.14 -2.00
C LEU A 101 2.56 -23.61 -2.01
N TRP A 102 3.13 -24.10 -3.11
CA TRP A 102 3.68 -25.45 -3.17
C TRP A 102 4.94 -25.62 -2.32
N ALA A 103 5.86 -24.64 -2.32
CA ALA A 103 7.03 -24.67 -1.45
C ALA A 103 6.66 -24.66 0.04
N ALA A 104 5.50 -24.12 0.40
CA ALA A 104 4.97 -24.11 1.75
C ALA A 104 4.20 -25.40 2.11
N GLN A 105 3.94 -26.32 1.16
CA GLN A 105 3.33 -27.60 1.48
C GLN A 105 4.37 -28.54 2.10
N PRO A 106 4.10 -29.14 3.26
CA PRO A 106 4.99 -30.14 3.83
C PRO A 106 4.95 -31.41 2.97
N GLU A 107 6.01 -31.64 2.20
CA GLU A 107 6.24 -32.94 1.56
C GLU A 107 6.56 -33.98 2.65
N GLY A 108 5.55 -34.74 3.06
CA GLY A 108 5.70 -35.95 3.87
C GLY A 108 5.99 -35.70 5.34
N ALA A 109 5.41 -36.54 6.19
CA ALA A 109 5.64 -36.55 7.63
C ALA A 109 7.12 -36.85 7.95
N SER A 110 7.94 -35.80 8.04
CA SER A 110 9.30 -35.87 8.54
C SER A 110 9.33 -35.38 9.99
N PHE A 111 9.78 -36.26 10.89
CA PHE A 111 9.92 -36.02 12.33
C PHE A 111 11.06 -35.02 12.61
N GLY A 112 10.85 -33.76 12.24
CA GLY A 112 11.74 -32.61 12.48
C GLY A 112 11.06 -31.26 12.24
N LEU A 113 9.77 -31.26 11.88
CA LEU A 113 8.96 -30.10 11.47
C LEU A 113 8.53 -29.16 12.60
N GLY A 114 8.79 -29.49 13.87
CA GLY A 114 8.37 -28.65 15.01
C GLY A 114 8.99 -27.25 14.97
N ASP A 115 10.30 -27.17 14.76
CA ASP A 115 11.03 -25.91 14.86
C ASP A 115 10.88 -25.02 13.61
N THR A 116 10.78 -25.63 12.42
CA THR A 116 10.62 -24.88 11.16
C THR A 116 9.19 -24.35 10.99
N VAL A 117 8.18 -25.15 11.34
CA VAL A 117 6.78 -24.70 11.35
C VAL A 117 6.58 -23.61 12.41
N GLN A 118 7.22 -23.74 13.58
CA GLN A 118 7.17 -22.71 14.63
C GLN A 118 7.83 -21.38 14.19
N ALA A 119 8.99 -21.44 13.53
CA ALA A 119 9.66 -20.24 13.02
C ALA A 119 8.85 -19.54 11.91
N GLN A 120 8.28 -20.32 10.98
CA GLN A 120 7.38 -19.79 9.93
C GLN A 120 6.10 -19.19 10.55
N TRP A 121 5.57 -19.82 11.58
CA TRP A 121 4.42 -19.32 12.33
C TRP A 121 4.70 -18.01 13.07
N GLN A 122 5.88 -17.86 13.68
CA GLN A 122 6.32 -16.60 14.28
C GLN A 122 6.48 -15.49 13.24
N ALA A 123 7.13 -15.78 12.11
CA ALA A 123 7.27 -14.82 11.02
C ALA A 123 5.92 -14.37 10.43
N ALA A 124 4.97 -15.30 10.28
CA ALA A 124 3.61 -14.98 9.83
C ALA A 124 2.85 -14.10 10.84
N GLN A 125 2.98 -14.38 12.14
CA GLN A 125 2.39 -13.54 13.19
C GLN A 125 2.97 -12.12 13.20
N GLU A 126 4.29 -11.98 13.04
CA GLU A 126 4.95 -10.67 12.97
C GLU A 126 4.44 -9.85 11.77
N GLN A 127 4.26 -10.48 10.61
CA GLN A 127 3.72 -9.81 9.41
C GLN A 127 2.24 -9.42 9.58
N ILE A 128 1.42 -10.29 10.18
CA ILE A 128 0.01 -9.95 10.51
C ILE A 128 -0.04 -8.79 11.50
N ALA A 129 0.83 -8.81 12.53
CA ALA A 129 0.91 -7.75 13.51
C ALA A 129 1.36 -6.42 12.88
N ALA A 130 2.33 -6.46 11.97
CA ALA A 130 2.78 -5.30 11.21
C ALA A 130 1.66 -4.74 10.31
N LEU A 131 0.99 -5.59 9.54
CA LEU A 131 -0.15 -5.21 8.69
C LEU A 131 -1.30 -4.63 9.52
N SER A 132 -1.60 -5.23 10.66
CA SER A 132 -2.67 -4.78 11.56
C SER A 132 -2.31 -3.48 12.29
N ALA A 133 -1.04 -3.29 12.65
CA ALA A 133 -0.54 -2.05 13.23
C ALA A 133 -0.60 -0.93 12.18
N GLN A 134 -0.18 -1.20 10.95
CA GLN A 134 -0.23 -0.22 9.88
C GLN A 134 -1.67 0.10 9.46
N ALA A 135 -2.57 -0.89 9.43
CA ALA A 135 -4.00 -0.64 9.24
C ALA A 135 -4.57 0.25 10.35
N ARG A 136 -4.22 -0.01 11.60
CA ARG A 136 -4.63 0.84 12.74
C ARG A 136 -4.09 2.25 12.63
N GLU A 137 -2.84 2.44 12.22
CA GLU A 137 -2.26 3.79 12.09
C GLU A 137 -2.87 4.54 10.90
N ALA A 138 -3.01 3.85 9.76
CA ALA A 138 -3.67 4.37 8.57
C ALA A 138 -5.14 4.75 8.81
N LEU A 139 -5.81 4.12 9.79
CA LEU A 139 -7.20 4.40 10.17
C LEU A 139 -7.32 5.33 11.40
N GLY A 140 -6.34 5.33 12.31
CA GLY A 140 -6.43 5.96 13.62
C GLY A 140 -5.85 7.37 13.69
N GLY A 141 -4.85 7.68 12.83
CA GLY A 141 -4.17 8.98 12.82
C GLY A 141 -4.84 10.04 11.94
N TYR A 142 -4.55 11.31 12.23
CA TYR A 142 -4.74 12.37 11.26
C TYR A 142 -3.70 12.22 10.14
N ALA A 143 -4.15 12.40 8.89
CA ALA A 143 -3.26 12.51 7.74
C ALA A 143 -3.07 13.99 7.41
N THR A 144 -1.83 14.44 7.35
CA THR A 144 -1.48 15.79 6.92
C THR A 144 -0.96 15.74 5.49
N VAL A 145 -1.64 16.43 4.57
CA VAL A 145 -1.21 16.57 3.18
C VAL A 145 -0.55 17.91 2.99
N GLU A 146 0.68 17.91 2.48
CA GLU A 146 1.48 19.09 2.20
C GLU A 146 1.78 19.19 0.71
N THR A 147 1.58 20.38 0.16
CA THR A 147 2.04 20.70 -1.19
C THR A 147 3.11 21.78 -1.09
N VAL A 148 4.31 21.43 -1.54
CA VAL A 148 5.45 22.32 -1.63
C VAL A 148 5.72 22.57 -3.11
N GLN A 149 5.76 23.82 -3.55
CA GLN A 149 6.16 24.19 -4.91
C GLN A 149 7.39 25.07 -4.81
N GLY A 150 8.47 24.71 -5.49
CA GLY A 150 9.65 25.58 -5.49
C GLY A 150 10.36 25.72 -4.15
N GLY A 151 10.23 24.73 -3.29
CA GLY A 151 10.70 24.80 -1.90
C GLY A 151 9.81 25.64 -0.97
N ARG A 152 8.71 26.24 -1.46
CA ARG A 152 7.74 26.97 -0.65
C ARG A 152 6.50 26.13 -0.37
N LEU A 153 6.10 26.02 0.90
CA LEU A 153 4.85 25.39 1.28
C LEU A 153 3.68 26.28 0.81
N ILE A 154 2.89 25.78 -0.15
CA ILE A 154 1.74 26.51 -0.70
C ILE A 154 0.42 26.15 -0.01
N GLY A 155 0.33 24.94 0.53
CA GLY A 155 -0.85 24.48 1.25
C GLY A 155 -0.56 23.29 2.15
N ARG A 156 -1.25 23.24 3.29
CA ARG A 156 -1.28 22.12 4.22
C ARG A 156 -2.73 21.81 4.57
N THR A 157 -3.16 20.58 4.39
CA THR A 157 -4.49 20.13 4.79
C THR A 157 -4.38 18.97 5.77
N ARG A 158 -4.99 19.10 6.94
CA ARG A 158 -5.08 18.02 7.92
C ARG A 158 -6.45 17.37 7.82
N ILE A 159 -6.50 16.04 7.74
CA ILE A 159 -7.71 15.26 7.50
C ILE A 159 -7.79 14.15 8.54
N ASN A 160 -8.93 14.03 9.22
CA ASN A 160 -9.20 12.87 10.06
C ASN A 160 -9.81 11.71 9.25
N TRP A 161 -9.95 10.54 9.86
CA TRP A 161 -10.59 9.41 9.17
C TRP A 161 -12.09 9.62 8.90
N HIS A 162 -12.76 10.49 9.69
CA HIS A 162 -14.18 10.83 9.51
C HIS A 162 -14.43 11.74 8.30
N GLY A 163 -13.38 12.25 7.65
CA GLY A 163 -13.48 13.13 6.48
C GLY A 163 -13.49 14.62 6.81
N ASP A 164 -13.34 15.02 8.07
CA ASP A 164 -13.15 16.43 8.41
C ASP A 164 -11.78 16.88 7.93
N ALA A 165 -11.76 17.90 7.09
CA ALA A 165 -10.55 18.50 6.54
C ALA A 165 -10.41 19.95 6.99
N ARG A 166 -9.20 20.32 7.41
CA ARG A 166 -8.83 21.71 7.68
C ARG A 166 -7.64 22.07 6.82
N SER A 167 -7.83 23.05 5.94
CA SER A 167 -6.80 23.52 5.01
C SER A 167 -6.25 24.87 5.43
N LEU A 168 -4.93 24.99 5.43
CA LEU A 168 -4.18 26.23 5.58
C LEU A 168 -3.45 26.47 4.27
N LEU A 169 -3.84 27.54 3.56
CA LEU A 169 -3.19 28.00 2.35
C LEU A 169 -2.32 29.21 2.65
N ILE A 170 -1.22 29.36 1.93
CA ILE A 170 -0.38 30.56 2.07
C ILE A 170 -1.14 31.81 1.59
N THR A 171 -0.83 32.95 2.21
CA THR A 171 -1.38 34.23 1.78
C THR A 171 -0.88 34.61 0.38
N GLY A 172 -1.79 35.12 -0.46
CA GLY A 172 -1.48 35.51 -1.84
C GLY A 172 -1.30 34.33 -2.81
N ILE A 173 -1.86 33.16 -2.48
CA ILE A 173 -1.89 32.01 -3.39
C ILE A 173 -2.68 32.33 -4.65
N ASP A 174 -2.15 31.95 -5.81
CA ASP A 174 -2.89 32.06 -7.07
C ASP A 174 -3.84 30.87 -7.28
N ALA A 175 -4.75 30.98 -8.27
CA ALA A 175 -5.71 29.92 -8.56
C ALA A 175 -5.05 28.61 -9.03
N THR A 176 -3.88 28.70 -9.69
CA THR A 176 -3.12 27.54 -10.18
C THR A 176 -2.53 26.77 -9.00
N GLN A 177 -1.92 27.46 -8.05
CA GLN A 177 -1.37 26.89 -6.82
C GLN A 177 -2.44 26.27 -5.94
N ALA A 178 -3.60 26.93 -5.83
CA ALA A 178 -4.75 26.34 -5.15
C ALA A 178 -5.21 25.03 -5.82
N ALA A 179 -5.23 25.00 -7.16
CA ALA A 179 -5.55 23.78 -7.92
C ALA A 179 -4.51 22.68 -7.75
N LEU A 180 -3.21 23.01 -7.72
CA LEU A 180 -2.13 22.06 -7.44
C LEU A 180 -2.28 21.43 -6.04
N HIS A 181 -2.61 22.24 -5.03
CA HIS A 181 -2.87 21.72 -3.69
C HIS A 181 -4.09 20.81 -3.66
N HIS A 182 -5.20 21.20 -4.30
CA HIS A 182 -6.40 20.37 -4.38
C HIS A 182 -6.15 19.02 -5.08
N GLN A 183 -5.37 19.00 -6.17
CA GLN A 183 -5.00 17.77 -6.86
C GLN A 183 -4.08 16.89 -6.01
N THR A 184 -3.14 17.48 -5.27
CA THR A 184 -2.29 16.75 -4.33
C THR A 184 -3.13 16.11 -3.22
N LEU A 185 -4.10 16.85 -2.70
CA LEU A 185 -5.06 16.37 -1.69
C LEU A 185 -5.86 15.18 -2.21
N ALA A 186 -6.42 15.28 -3.42
CA ALA A 186 -7.15 14.20 -4.06
C ALA A 186 -6.26 12.97 -4.30
N LEU A 187 -5.01 13.17 -4.73
CA LEU A 187 -4.03 12.10 -4.90
C LEU A 187 -3.78 11.35 -3.59
N ALA A 188 -3.44 12.08 -2.51
CA ALA A 188 -3.15 11.47 -1.21
C ALA A 188 -4.37 10.71 -0.64
N LEU A 189 -5.57 11.29 -0.74
CA LEU A 189 -6.80 10.64 -0.28
C LEU A 189 -7.12 9.34 -1.04
N ARG A 190 -7.00 9.37 -2.38
CA ARG A 190 -7.21 8.18 -3.20
C ARG A 190 -6.14 7.12 -2.94
N SER A 191 -4.88 7.51 -2.77
CA SER A 191 -3.80 6.60 -2.37
C SER A 191 -4.07 5.94 -1.01
N ARG A 192 -4.55 6.70 -0.02
CA ARG A 192 -4.95 6.15 1.29
C ARG A 192 -6.11 5.17 1.16
N ALA A 193 -7.12 5.47 0.36
CA ALA A 193 -8.22 4.55 0.08
C ALA A 193 -7.72 3.27 -0.63
N GLY A 194 -6.79 3.42 -1.58
CA GLY A 194 -6.11 2.31 -2.25
C GLY A 194 -5.33 1.42 -1.28
N LEU A 195 -4.61 2.00 -0.32
CA LEU A 195 -3.89 1.26 0.73
C LEU A 195 -4.85 0.42 1.58
N LEU A 196 -5.98 0.99 2.02
CA LEU A 196 -7.00 0.25 2.78
C LEU A 196 -7.60 -0.90 1.95
N ARG A 197 -7.84 -0.66 0.66
CA ARG A 197 -8.32 -1.70 -0.27
C ARG A 197 -7.29 -2.82 -0.41
N LEU A 198 -6.00 -2.47 -0.51
CA LEU A 198 -4.90 -3.42 -0.59
C LEU A 198 -4.86 -4.31 0.66
N ILE A 199 -4.92 -3.72 1.86
CA ILE A 199 -5.00 -4.45 3.14
C ILE A 199 -6.21 -5.40 3.16
N GLY A 200 -7.39 -4.91 2.76
CA GLY A 200 -8.60 -5.73 2.68
C GLY A 200 -8.50 -6.87 1.67
N LEU A 201 -7.89 -6.63 0.50
CA LEU A 201 -7.66 -7.64 -0.53
C LEU A 201 -6.68 -8.71 -0.08
N ALA A 202 -5.61 -8.34 0.62
CA ALA A 202 -4.67 -9.30 1.18
C ALA A 202 -5.37 -10.25 2.17
N GLY A 203 -6.21 -9.70 3.07
CA GLY A 203 -7.00 -10.50 4.01
C GLY A 203 -7.97 -11.46 3.32
N ARG A 204 -8.75 -10.98 2.34
CA ARG A 204 -9.67 -11.83 1.56
C ARG A 204 -8.92 -12.88 0.73
N GLY A 205 -7.83 -12.49 0.10
CA GLY A 205 -7.01 -13.37 -0.72
C GLY A 205 -6.40 -14.50 0.11
N ALA A 206 -5.94 -14.21 1.32
CA ALA A 206 -5.47 -15.23 2.26
C ALA A 206 -6.59 -16.23 2.61
N ALA A 207 -7.82 -15.76 2.81
CA ALA A 207 -8.97 -16.64 3.04
C ALA A 207 -9.31 -17.51 1.82
N ILE A 208 -9.23 -16.97 0.59
CA ILE A 208 -9.41 -17.74 -0.65
C ILE A 208 -8.35 -18.83 -0.76
N VAL A 209 -7.07 -18.47 -0.59
CA VAL A 209 -5.95 -19.41 -0.70
C VAL A 209 -5.99 -20.46 0.42
N ALA A 210 -6.49 -20.12 1.61
CA ALA A 210 -6.72 -21.08 2.68
C ALA A 210 -7.58 -22.26 2.24
N THR A 211 -8.56 -22.05 1.35
CA THR A 211 -9.42 -23.12 0.84
C THR A 211 -8.68 -24.11 -0.06
N MET A 212 -7.55 -23.70 -0.65
CA MET A 212 -6.69 -24.56 -1.48
C MET A 212 -5.76 -25.44 -0.64
N VAL A 213 -5.52 -25.08 0.62
CA VAL A 213 -4.60 -25.78 1.51
C VAL A 213 -5.43 -26.51 2.57
N THR A 214 -5.35 -27.84 2.64
CA THR A 214 -6.13 -28.71 3.53
C THR A 214 -5.73 -28.62 5.03
N SER A 215 -5.15 -27.49 5.46
CA SER A 215 -4.66 -27.25 6.80
C SER A 215 -5.34 -26.03 7.42
N PRO A 216 -5.82 -26.10 8.68
CA PRO A 216 -6.34 -24.95 9.42
C PRO A 216 -5.34 -23.78 9.55
N ALA A 217 -4.03 -24.06 9.47
CA ALA A 217 -2.97 -23.05 9.47
C ALA A 217 -2.72 -22.42 8.09
N GLY A 218 -3.32 -22.96 7.03
CA GLY A 218 -3.10 -22.55 5.63
C GLY A 218 -3.46 -21.09 5.36
N ALA A 219 -4.50 -20.56 5.98
CA ALA A 219 -4.91 -19.14 5.81
C ALA A 219 -3.84 -18.16 6.29
N MET A 220 -3.22 -18.45 7.44
CA MET A 220 -2.24 -17.56 8.05
C MET A 220 -0.89 -17.64 7.33
N MET A 221 -0.52 -18.81 6.83
CA MET A 221 0.67 -18.98 5.98
C MET A 221 0.49 -18.45 4.55
N ALA A 222 -0.75 -18.30 4.08
CA ALA A 222 -1.05 -17.76 2.76
C ALA A 222 -0.94 -16.22 2.70
N LEU A 223 -1.11 -15.52 3.83
CA LEU A 223 -1.11 -14.06 3.84
C LEU A 223 0.18 -13.43 3.28
N PRO A 224 1.41 -13.88 3.64
CA PRO A 224 2.64 -13.36 3.04
C PRO A 224 2.71 -13.58 1.53
N ALA A 225 2.26 -14.75 1.06
CA ALA A 225 2.30 -15.10 -0.35
C ALA A 225 1.28 -14.28 -1.16
N VAL A 226 0.07 -14.09 -0.62
CA VAL A 226 -0.97 -13.24 -1.20
C VAL A 226 -0.53 -11.79 -1.19
N TRP A 227 0.10 -11.32 -0.11
CA TRP A 227 0.65 -9.98 -0.03
C TRP A 227 1.66 -9.73 -1.15
N GLN A 228 2.64 -10.62 -1.31
CA GLN A 228 3.62 -10.53 -2.40
C GLN A 228 2.95 -10.59 -3.77
N PHE A 229 1.94 -11.45 -3.95
CA PHE A 229 1.15 -11.48 -5.18
C PHE A 229 0.50 -10.13 -5.48
N VAL A 230 -0.14 -9.48 -4.50
CA VAL A 230 -0.74 -8.16 -4.72
C VAL A 230 0.31 -7.12 -5.13
N GLN A 231 1.50 -7.15 -4.51
CA GLN A 231 2.60 -6.26 -4.88
C GLN A 231 3.13 -6.53 -6.29
N GLU A 232 3.21 -7.79 -6.70
CA GLU A 232 3.59 -8.17 -8.07
C GLU A 232 2.58 -7.69 -9.10
N VAL A 233 1.27 -7.83 -8.82
CA VAL A 233 0.21 -7.29 -9.68
C VAL A 233 0.28 -5.77 -9.80
N LEU A 234 0.64 -5.06 -8.72
CA LEU A 234 0.86 -3.62 -8.78
C LEU A 234 2.12 -3.25 -9.58
N ALA A 235 3.19 -4.05 -9.49
CA ALA A 235 4.43 -3.80 -10.23
C ALA A 235 4.30 -4.08 -11.75
N GLU A 236 3.27 -4.79 -12.18
CA GLU A 236 2.95 -4.98 -13.61
C GLU A 236 2.48 -3.70 -14.30
N VAL A 237 2.03 -2.69 -13.53
CA VAL A 237 1.55 -1.40 -14.06
C VAL A 237 2.52 -0.27 -13.70
N PRO A 238 2.74 0.69 -14.62
CA PRO A 238 3.66 1.82 -14.43
C PRO A 238 3.12 2.89 -13.48
#